data_AF-A0A067N0S6-F1
#
_entry.id   AF-A0A067N0S6-F1
#
_cell.length_a   1.000
_cell.length_b   1.000
_cell.length_c   1.000
_cell.angle_alpha   90.00
_cell.angle_beta   90.00
_cell.angle_gamma   90.00
#
_symmetry.space_group_name_H-M   'P 1'
#
loop_
_entity.id
_entity.type
_entity.pdbx_description
1 polymer ?
#
loop_
_entity_poly.entity_id
_entity_poly.type
_entity_poly.pdbx_seq_one_letter_code
_entity_poly.pdbx_strand_id
1 'polypeptide(L)'
;MGDHPLHYEQLYDIAHSPIKPLFVRDIERVDKQDDRAAARLFSPETLEFLCKLQEGAKPLGLIVYLFVIGDLLDGWQNREIPHIKRIQLALRTRAFLMAWHAHVLAHPDHTTHIQFISSQSHKILLSMCDSLILLVLVYRKYYPEYPLCPWLHSTEYVEHLFGILRQLRDDFTFSDIIYMVPKAVRYMSGAFGVLSIEEQGNKTTAGYHHTYFKSQGLDIAALMVYPGDTEISDAFDAATTEAEGLLSAVGINAMKLWSQMESIQTPTTSSSETPREDLGNTKGDDGLIKEVEDNQLSARALIRERNSGPLLSACANDEFDSLTVGLVAEEISGCVAMYIPRSGSLLSAALTCNAHSPGVNSLIHPTTI
;
A
#
# COMPACT_ATOMS: atom_id res chain seq x y z
N MET A 1 -16.72 -4.12 -10.32
CA MET A 1 -16.28 -3.04 -9.41
C MET A 1 -17.32 -1.94 -9.49
N GLY A 2 -18.17 -1.84 -8.47
CA GLY A 2 -19.40 -1.05 -8.57
C GLY A 2 -20.19 -1.44 -9.81
N ASP A 3 -20.56 -0.45 -10.63
CA ASP A 3 -21.37 -0.62 -11.84
C ASP A 3 -20.56 -1.11 -13.06
N HIS A 4 -19.23 -1.22 -12.94
CA HIS A 4 -18.34 -1.55 -14.05
C HIS A 4 -17.73 -2.95 -13.95
N PRO A 5 -17.78 -3.76 -15.02
CA PRO A 5 -17.16 -5.08 -15.02
C PRO A 5 -15.64 -4.97 -15.16
N LEU A 6 -14.95 -5.92 -14.51
CA LEU A 6 -13.51 -6.17 -14.62
C LEU A 6 -13.32 -7.59 -15.11
N HIS A 7 -12.82 -7.78 -16.33
CA HIS A 7 -12.63 -9.10 -16.90
C HIS A 7 -11.43 -9.17 -17.85
N TYR A 8 -10.88 -10.37 -17.98
CA TYR A 8 -9.68 -10.65 -18.78
C TYR A 8 -9.80 -10.20 -20.25
N GLU A 9 -10.99 -10.32 -20.84
CA GLU A 9 -11.23 -9.94 -22.25
C GLU A 9 -10.88 -8.48 -22.54
N GLN A 10 -11.08 -7.58 -21.56
CA GLN A 10 -10.66 -6.17 -21.71
C GLN A 10 -9.15 -6.06 -21.96
N LEU A 11 -8.34 -6.88 -21.28
CA LEU A 11 -6.89 -6.91 -21.48
C LEU A 11 -6.50 -7.63 -22.78
N TYR A 12 -7.26 -8.67 -23.14
CA TYR A 12 -7.10 -9.38 -24.39
C TYR A 12 -7.24 -8.44 -25.60
N ASP A 13 -8.29 -7.62 -25.61
CA ASP A 13 -8.58 -6.67 -26.68
C ASP A 13 -7.49 -5.59 -26.80
N ILE A 14 -6.98 -5.11 -25.65
CA ILE A 14 -5.88 -4.13 -25.62
C ILE A 14 -4.62 -4.69 -26.27
N ALA A 15 -4.23 -5.94 -25.93
CA ALA A 15 -3.04 -6.59 -26.45
C ALA A 15 -3.14 -6.89 -27.97
N HIS A 16 -4.36 -7.03 -28.48
CA HIS A 16 -4.65 -7.26 -29.90
C HIS A 16 -4.96 -5.98 -30.68
N SER A 17 -5.02 -4.82 -30.02
CA SER A 17 -5.23 -3.55 -30.68
C SER A 17 -4.10 -3.22 -31.66
N PRO A 18 -4.32 -2.36 -32.68
CA PRO A 18 -3.25 -1.97 -33.61
C PRO A 18 -2.08 -1.23 -32.95
N ILE A 19 -2.33 -0.52 -31.85
CA ILE A 19 -1.36 0.32 -31.14
C ILE A 19 -0.50 -0.49 -30.16
N LYS A 20 -1.01 -1.63 -29.66
CA LYS A 20 -0.30 -2.63 -28.83
C LYS A 20 0.51 -2.03 -27.66
N PRO A 21 -0.13 -1.35 -26.69
CA PRO A 21 0.58 -0.95 -25.46
C PRO A 21 1.04 -2.17 -24.64
N LEU A 22 0.36 -3.31 -24.81
CA LEU A 22 0.73 -4.62 -24.27
C LEU A 22 1.09 -5.56 -25.41
N PHE A 23 2.05 -6.46 -25.16
CA PHE A 23 2.33 -7.54 -26.10
C PHE A 23 1.33 -8.68 -25.89
N VAL A 24 1.02 -9.43 -26.96
CA VAL A 24 0.16 -10.62 -26.86
C VAL A 24 0.67 -11.59 -25.79
N ARG A 25 1.99 -11.79 -25.68
CA ARG A 25 2.62 -12.65 -24.65
C ARG A 25 2.43 -12.17 -23.21
N ASP A 26 2.07 -10.90 -23.01
CA ASP A 26 1.85 -10.34 -21.68
C ASP A 26 0.51 -10.81 -21.10
N ILE A 27 -0.40 -11.25 -21.97
CA ILE A 27 -1.78 -11.64 -21.65
C ILE A 27 -2.03 -13.12 -21.99
N GLU A 28 -1.54 -13.59 -23.14
CA GLU A 28 -1.61 -14.99 -23.54
C GLU A 28 -0.36 -15.76 -23.15
N ARG A 29 -0.55 -16.94 -22.54
CA ARG A 29 0.56 -17.82 -22.11
C ARG A 29 1.59 -17.08 -21.26
N VAL A 30 1.08 -16.24 -20.36
CA VAL A 30 1.86 -15.36 -19.49
C VAL A 30 2.94 -16.15 -18.77
N ASP A 31 4.19 -15.71 -18.94
CA ASP A 31 5.26 -16.09 -18.03
C ASP A 31 4.98 -15.41 -16.68
N LYS A 32 4.57 -16.19 -15.68
CA LYS A 32 4.20 -15.69 -14.35
C LYS A 32 5.40 -15.09 -13.60
N GLN A 33 6.62 -15.25 -14.12
CA GLN A 33 7.84 -14.67 -13.58
C GLN A 33 8.30 -13.42 -14.35
N ASP A 34 7.65 -13.04 -15.46
CA ASP A 34 7.97 -11.81 -16.21
C ASP A 34 7.35 -10.58 -15.53
N ASP A 35 8.09 -10.00 -14.60
CA ASP A 35 7.76 -8.72 -13.94
C ASP A 35 7.57 -7.57 -14.93
N ARG A 36 8.16 -7.63 -16.12
CA ARG A 36 8.03 -6.58 -17.15
C ARG A 36 6.65 -6.56 -17.77
N ALA A 37 5.98 -7.70 -17.89
CA ALA A 37 4.60 -7.74 -18.36
C ALA A 37 3.68 -7.01 -17.38
N ALA A 38 3.86 -7.24 -16.08
CA ALA A 38 3.16 -6.51 -15.04
C ALA A 38 3.50 -5.01 -15.06
N ALA A 39 4.79 -4.66 -15.21
CA ALA A 39 5.22 -3.26 -15.31
C ALA A 39 4.58 -2.52 -16.49
N ARG A 40 4.47 -3.16 -17.67
CA ARG A 40 3.75 -2.60 -18.83
C ARG A 40 2.25 -2.44 -18.57
N LEU A 41 1.63 -3.42 -17.91
CA LEU A 41 0.21 -3.38 -17.58
C LEU A 41 -0.17 -2.17 -16.71
N PHE A 42 0.66 -1.86 -15.71
CA PHE A 42 0.45 -0.72 -14.81
C PHE A 42 1.12 0.57 -15.30
N SER A 43 1.62 0.62 -16.53
CA SER A 43 2.35 1.78 -17.02
C SER A 43 1.42 2.95 -17.40
N PRO A 44 1.93 4.19 -17.36
CA PRO A 44 1.19 5.36 -17.82
C PRO A 44 0.73 5.24 -19.28
N GLU A 45 1.52 4.61 -20.14
CA GLU A 45 1.19 4.41 -21.56
C GLU A 45 -0.04 3.50 -21.74
N THR A 46 -0.13 2.43 -20.95
CA THR A 46 -1.31 1.53 -20.97
C THR A 46 -2.55 2.25 -20.45
N LEU A 47 -2.43 3.03 -19.38
CA LEU A 47 -3.53 3.86 -18.86
C LEU A 47 -3.96 4.93 -19.85
N GLU A 48 -3.02 5.62 -20.49
CA GLU A 48 -3.29 6.66 -21.48
C GLU A 48 -3.99 6.08 -22.70
N PHE A 49 -3.56 4.90 -23.17
CA PHE A 49 -4.23 4.18 -24.24
C PHE A 49 -5.70 3.88 -23.88
N LEU A 50 -5.95 3.33 -22.69
CA LEU A 50 -7.29 3.04 -22.20
C LEU A 50 -8.17 4.30 -22.10
N CYS A 51 -7.60 5.42 -21.67
CA CYS A 51 -8.32 6.68 -21.56
C CYS A 51 -8.70 7.27 -22.94
N LYS A 52 -7.90 6.98 -23.97
CA LYS A 52 -8.04 7.49 -25.35
C LYS A 52 -8.85 6.58 -26.27
N LEU A 53 -9.30 5.42 -25.79
CA LEU A 53 -10.14 4.51 -26.58
C LEU A 53 -11.37 5.27 -27.11
N GLN A 54 -11.47 5.39 -28.45
CA GLN A 54 -12.52 6.16 -29.12
C GLN A 54 -13.78 5.34 -29.42
N GLU A 55 -13.64 4.02 -29.51
CA GLU A 55 -14.72 3.09 -29.84
C GLU A 55 -15.22 2.37 -28.58
N GLY A 56 -16.54 2.35 -28.38
CA GLY A 56 -17.19 1.64 -27.28
C GLY A 56 -17.28 2.41 -25.95
N ALA A 57 -17.87 1.75 -24.94
CA ALA A 57 -17.90 2.28 -23.58
C ALA A 57 -16.51 2.12 -22.95
N LYS A 58 -15.97 3.21 -22.38
CA LYS A 58 -14.66 3.15 -21.70
C LYS A 58 -14.69 2.13 -20.57
N PRO A 59 -13.68 1.27 -20.43
CA PRO A 59 -13.62 0.27 -19.36
C PRO A 59 -13.20 0.95 -18.04
N LEU A 60 -14.07 1.80 -17.50
CA LEU A 60 -13.76 2.70 -16.39
C LEU A 60 -13.32 1.96 -15.13
N GLY A 61 -13.98 0.83 -14.81
CA GLY A 61 -13.54 -0.03 -13.72
C GLY A 61 -12.09 -0.47 -13.86
N LEU A 62 -11.66 -0.86 -15.08
CA LEU A 62 -10.28 -1.29 -15.35
C LEU A 62 -9.31 -0.13 -15.24
N ILE A 63 -9.66 1.03 -15.78
CA ILE A 63 -8.85 2.26 -15.69
C ILE A 63 -8.61 2.61 -14.23
N VAL A 64 -9.67 2.67 -13.42
CA VAL A 64 -9.57 3.01 -11.99
C VAL A 64 -8.76 1.96 -11.23
N TYR A 65 -8.98 0.68 -11.51
CA TYR A 65 -8.20 -0.40 -10.89
C TYR A 65 -6.71 -0.29 -11.21
N LEU A 66 -6.35 -0.17 -12.50
CA LEU A 66 -4.95 -0.06 -12.93
C LEU A 66 -4.29 1.21 -12.39
N PHE A 67 -5.02 2.32 -12.34
CA PHE A 67 -4.54 3.57 -11.75
C PHE A 67 -4.21 3.40 -10.27
N VAL A 68 -5.17 2.96 -9.46
CA VAL A 68 -5.01 2.84 -8.01
C VAL A 68 -3.90 1.85 -7.61
N ILE A 69 -3.78 0.73 -8.32
CA ILE A 69 -2.72 -0.24 -8.06
C ILE A 69 -1.37 0.24 -8.60
N GLY A 70 -1.35 0.82 -9.80
CA GLY A 70 -0.14 1.40 -10.39
C GLY A 70 0.48 2.49 -9.51
N ASP A 71 -0.36 3.35 -8.93
CA ASP A 71 0.06 4.38 -7.99
C ASP A 71 0.73 3.81 -6.72
N LEU A 72 0.23 2.69 -6.19
CA LEU A 72 0.91 2.03 -5.08
C LEU A 72 2.28 1.50 -5.50
N LEU A 73 2.39 0.92 -6.70
CA LEU A 73 3.66 0.47 -7.25
C LEU A 73 4.64 1.63 -7.45
N ASP A 74 4.16 2.78 -7.95
CA ASP A 74 4.95 4.00 -8.05
C ASP A 74 5.41 4.49 -6.67
N GLY A 75 4.54 4.42 -5.65
CA GLY A 75 4.89 4.69 -4.26
C GLY A 75 6.13 3.92 -3.78
N TRP A 76 6.33 2.70 -4.24
CA TRP A 76 7.49 1.86 -3.93
C TRP A 76 8.67 2.06 -4.89
N GLN A 77 8.42 2.15 -6.19
CA GLN A 77 9.45 2.00 -7.22
C GLN A 77 9.91 3.32 -7.86
N ASN A 78 9.04 4.33 -7.90
CA ASN A 78 9.37 5.61 -8.52
C ASN A 78 10.45 6.31 -7.69
N ARG A 79 11.48 6.86 -8.34
CA ARG A 79 12.68 7.44 -7.70
C ARG A 79 12.63 8.96 -7.54
N GLU A 80 11.67 9.60 -8.19
CA GLU A 80 11.57 11.05 -8.28
C GLU A 80 10.55 11.62 -7.29
N ILE A 81 9.62 10.80 -6.81
CA ILE A 81 8.55 11.27 -5.92
C ILE A 81 9.02 11.42 -4.45
N PRO A 82 8.60 12.49 -3.75
CA PRO A 82 8.93 12.71 -2.35
C PRO A 82 8.11 11.80 -1.41
N HIS A 83 8.58 11.62 -0.17
CA HIS A 83 7.96 10.73 0.82
C HIS A 83 6.51 11.08 1.14
N ILE A 84 6.17 12.37 1.18
CA ILE A 84 4.77 12.79 1.39
C ILE A 84 3.85 12.30 0.28
N LYS A 85 4.32 12.34 -0.99
CA LYS A 85 3.54 11.84 -2.11
C LYS A 85 3.36 10.32 -2.01
N ARG A 86 4.41 9.58 -1.63
CA ARG A 86 4.33 8.13 -1.39
C ARG A 86 3.25 7.77 -0.36
N ILE A 87 3.21 8.50 0.75
CA ILE A 87 2.19 8.34 1.79
C ILE A 87 0.79 8.58 1.21
N GLN A 88 0.59 9.67 0.48
CA GLN A 88 -0.70 9.98 -0.15
C GLN A 88 -1.15 8.87 -1.12
N LEU A 89 -0.24 8.35 -1.96
CA LEU A 89 -0.53 7.25 -2.89
C LEU A 89 -0.97 5.98 -2.11
N ALA A 90 -0.21 5.60 -1.07
CA ALA A 90 -0.52 4.45 -0.23
C ALA A 90 -1.86 4.60 0.51
N LEU A 91 -2.12 5.76 1.11
CA LEU A 91 -3.36 6.05 1.82
C LEU A 91 -4.58 5.99 0.89
N ARG A 92 -4.46 6.54 -0.33
CA ARG A 92 -5.54 6.50 -1.32
C ARG A 92 -5.84 5.07 -1.75
N THR A 93 -4.80 4.29 -2.05
CA THR A 93 -4.96 2.87 -2.42
C THR A 93 -5.59 2.08 -1.29
N ARG A 94 -5.15 2.31 -0.05
CA ARG A 94 -5.73 1.68 1.14
C ARG A 94 -7.22 2.01 1.31
N ALA A 95 -7.57 3.30 1.28
CA ALA A 95 -8.95 3.76 1.42
C ALA A 95 -9.85 3.18 0.30
N PHE A 96 -9.36 3.17 -0.93
CA PHE A 96 -10.03 2.58 -2.08
C PHE A 96 -10.30 1.09 -1.90
N LEU A 97 -9.26 0.31 -1.54
CA LEU A 97 -9.38 -1.14 -1.37
C LEU A 97 -10.33 -1.51 -0.23
N MET A 98 -10.29 -0.76 0.88
CA MET A 98 -11.21 -0.98 2.01
C MET A 98 -12.65 -0.70 1.63
N ALA A 99 -12.92 0.43 0.95
CA ALA A 99 -14.28 0.76 0.51
C ALA A 99 -14.81 -0.22 -0.54
N TRP A 100 -13.97 -0.62 -1.51
CA TRP A 100 -14.37 -1.59 -2.52
C TRP A 100 -14.68 -2.96 -1.89
N HIS A 101 -13.85 -3.42 -0.95
CA HIS A 101 -14.13 -4.66 -0.20
C HIS A 101 -15.45 -4.56 0.59
N ALA A 102 -15.67 -3.44 1.30
CA ALA A 102 -16.91 -3.18 2.04
C ALA A 102 -18.15 -3.20 1.12
N HIS A 103 -18.04 -2.59 -0.05
CA HIS A 103 -19.11 -2.55 -1.04
C HIS A 103 -19.49 -3.96 -1.51
N VAL A 104 -18.49 -4.82 -1.77
CA VAL A 104 -18.73 -6.21 -2.17
C VAL A 104 -19.42 -6.99 -1.05
N LEU A 105 -18.99 -6.81 0.22
CA LEU A 105 -19.60 -7.46 1.37
C LEU A 105 -21.04 -7.00 1.65
N ALA A 106 -21.35 -5.73 1.38
CA ALA A 106 -22.68 -5.16 1.63
C ALA A 106 -23.71 -5.56 0.56
N HIS A 107 -23.27 -6.09 -0.59
CA HIS A 107 -24.16 -6.43 -1.69
C HIS A 107 -24.70 -7.86 -1.54
N PRO A 108 -26.04 -8.07 -1.55
CA PRO A 108 -26.65 -9.36 -1.18
C PRO A 108 -26.27 -10.51 -2.12
N ASP A 109 -26.00 -10.21 -3.38
CA ASP A 109 -25.72 -11.21 -4.42
C ASP A 109 -24.22 -11.36 -4.73
N HIS A 110 -23.35 -10.64 -4.01
CA HIS A 110 -21.91 -10.70 -4.24
C HIS A 110 -21.19 -11.55 -3.19
N THR A 111 -20.07 -12.09 -3.63
CA THR A 111 -19.13 -12.82 -2.77
C THR A 111 -17.71 -12.37 -3.06
N THR A 112 -16.89 -12.29 -2.02
CA THR A 112 -15.50 -11.80 -2.15
C THR A 112 -14.62 -12.69 -3.02
N HIS A 113 -14.96 -13.97 -3.21
CA HIS A 113 -14.16 -14.88 -4.04
C HIS A 113 -14.46 -14.80 -5.54
N ILE A 114 -15.54 -14.11 -5.95
CA ILE A 114 -15.93 -13.95 -7.37
C ILE A 114 -15.83 -12.48 -7.80
N GLN A 115 -16.41 -11.55 -7.02
CA GLN A 115 -16.53 -10.14 -7.41
C GLN A 115 -15.42 -9.23 -6.87
N PHE A 116 -14.42 -9.80 -6.22
CA PHE A 116 -13.29 -9.08 -5.66
C PHE A 116 -11.98 -9.79 -5.97
N ILE A 117 -10.86 -9.07 -5.80
CA ILE A 117 -9.53 -9.67 -5.89
C ILE A 117 -9.37 -10.76 -4.83
N SER A 118 -8.41 -11.67 -5.05
CA SER A 118 -8.16 -12.75 -4.09
C SER A 118 -7.87 -12.21 -2.68
N SER A 119 -8.28 -12.95 -1.65
CA SER A 119 -8.04 -12.58 -0.24
C SER A 119 -6.54 -12.36 0.03
N GLN A 120 -5.69 -13.16 -0.59
CA GLN A 120 -4.23 -13.05 -0.53
C GLN A 120 -3.76 -11.73 -1.15
N SER A 121 -4.20 -11.42 -2.38
CA SER A 121 -3.85 -10.16 -3.05
C SER A 121 -4.31 -8.95 -2.24
N HIS A 122 -5.52 -8.99 -1.69
CA HIS A 122 -6.04 -7.90 -0.85
C HIS A 122 -5.17 -7.67 0.39
N LYS A 123 -4.82 -8.73 1.13
CA LYS A 123 -3.94 -8.64 2.30
C LYS A 123 -2.55 -8.12 1.94
N ILE A 124 -1.98 -8.59 0.83
CA ILE A 124 -0.67 -8.13 0.35
C ILE A 124 -0.72 -6.64 0.01
N LEU A 125 -1.73 -6.18 -0.73
CA LEU A 125 -1.84 -4.78 -1.11
C LEU A 125 -2.04 -3.86 0.09
N LEU A 126 -2.87 -4.25 1.08
CA LEU A 126 -3.02 -3.49 2.32
C LEU A 126 -1.71 -3.45 3.11
N SER A 127 -1.02 -4.60 3.24
CA SER A 127 0.29 -4.67 3.87
C SER A 127 1.31 -3.76 3.17
N MET A 128 1.33 -3.73 1.84
CA MET A 128 2.19 -2.82 1.06
C MET A 128 1.87 -1.34 1.30
N CYS A 129 0.60 -0.99 1.51
CA CYS A 129 0.23 0.38 1.86
C CYS A 129 0.74 0.74 3.26
N ASP A 130 0.43 -0.11 4.25
CA ASP A 130 0.75 0.13 5.66
C ASP A 130 2.27 0.15 5.88
N SER A 131 2.99 -0.82 5.30
CA SER A 131 4.44 -0.92 5.42
C SER A 131 5.18 0.26 4.77
N LEU A 132 4.69 0.82 3.65
CA LEU A 132 5.31 1.99 3.04
C LEU A 132 5.22 3.22 3.95
N ILE A 133 4.03 3.46 4.53
CA ILE A 133 3.80 4.57 5.45
C ILE A 133 4.66 4.41 6.70
N LEU A 134 4.65 3.20 7.28
CA LEU A 134 5.47 2.88 8.44
C LEU A 134 6.95 3.07 8.19
N LEU A 135 7.45 2.64 7.04
CA LEU A 135 8.85 2.77 6.70
C LEU A 135 9.27 4.25 6.69
N VAL A 136 8.44 5.13 6.15
CA VAL A 136 8.66 6.58 6.20
C VAL A 136 8.67 7.09 7.66
N LEU A 137 7.73 6.65 8.49
CA LEU A 137 7.65 7.07 9.91
C LEU A 137 8.84 6.56 10.75
N VAL A 138 9.27 5.32 10.52
CA VAL A 138 10.41 4.70 11.20
C VAL A 138 11.70 5.44 10.84
N TYR A 139 11.92 5.73 9.56
CA TYR A 139 13.07 6.51 9.13
C TYR A 139 13.04 7.93 9.71
N ARG A 140 11.90 8.61 9.67
CA ARG A 140 11.72 9.94 10.29
C ARG A 140 12.12 9.94 11.77
N LYS A 141 11.75 8.89 12.51
CA LYS A 141 11.96 8.81 13.97
C LYS A 141 13.36 8.36 14.36
N TYR A 142 13.91 7.36 13.68
CA TYR A 142 15.14 6.66 14.13
C TYR A 142 16.34 6.87 13.21
N TYR A 143 16.12 7.21 11.93
CA TYR A 143 17.17 7.35 10.92
C TYR A 143 17.03 8.61 10.06
N PRO A 144 16.78 9.81 10.65
CA PRO A 144 16.50 11.02 9.88
C PRO A 144 17.70 11.49 9.04
N GLU A 145 18.92 11.03 9.37
CA GLU A 145 20.16 11.35 8.65
C GLU A 145 20.42 10.43 7.46
N TYR A 146 19.60 9.40 7.23
CA TYR A 146 19.78 8.45 6.13
C TYR A 146 18.67 8.61 5.10
N PRO A 147 18.97 8.60 3.78
CA PRO A 147 17.94 8.64 2.77
C PRO A 147 17.11 7.36 2.79
N LEU A 148 15.79 7.50 2.76
CA LEU A 148 14.90 6.37 2.53
C LEU A 148 14.75 6.12 1.03
N CYS A 149 15.13 4.94 0.58
CA CYS A 149 14.94 4.46 -0.80
C CYS A 149 14.00 3.24 -0.78
N PRO A 150 12.67 3.40 -0.94
CA PRO A 150 11.72 2.29 -0.81
C PRO A 150 11.97 1.14 -1.78
N TRP A 151 12.42 1.43 -3.01
CA TRP A 151 12.76 0.41 -4.01
C TRP A 151 13.93 -0.50 -3.60
N LEU A 152 14.75 -0.10 -2.61
CA LEU A 152 15.82 -0.96 -2.07
C LEU A 152 15.33 -1.93 -0.99
N HIS A 153 14.08 -1.83 -0.55
CA HIS A 153 13.48 -2.71 0.47
C HIS A 153 12.77 -3.93 -0.15
N SER A 154 13.21 -4.36 -1.33
CA SER A 154 12.67 -5.52 -2.07
C SER A 154 13.67 -6.69 -2.10
N THR A 155 13.21 -7.86 -2.53
CA THR A 155 14.07 -9.03 -2.79
C THR A 155 14.71 -9.04 -4.17
N GLU A 156 14.38 -8.09 -5.05
CA GLU A 156 14.78 -8.14 -6.46
C GLU A 156 16.31 -8.16 -6.58
N TYR A 157 17.06 -7.45 -5.71
CA TYR A 157 18.53 -7.52 -5.68
C TYR A 157 19.06 -8.94 -5.46
N VAL A 158 18.41 -9.71 -4.58
CA VAL A 158 18.75 -11.10 -4.30
C VAL A 158 18.42 -11.98 -5.50
N GLU A 159 17.28 -11.75 -6.16
CA GLU A 159 16.89 -12.44 -7.40
C GLU A 159 17.88 -12.17 -8.53
N HIS A 160 18.32 -10.92 -8.69
CA HIS A 160 19.38 -10.53 -9.63
C HIS A 160 20.70 -11.24 -9.33
N LEU A 161 21.11 -11.27 -8.05
CA LEU A 161 22.32 -12.00 -7.63
C LEU A 161 22.21 -13.48 -8.03
N PHE A 162 21.07 -14.12 -7.76
CA PHE A 162 20.83 -15.50 -8.16
C PHE A 162 20.81 -15.68 -9.68
N GLY A 163 20.29 -14.71 -10.44
CA GLY A 163 20.38 -14.70 -11.91
C GLY A 163 21.82 -14.70 -12.40
N ILE A 164 22.69 -13.86 -11.82
CA ILE A 164 24.12 -13.81 -12.13
C ILE A 164 24.82 -15.11 -11.73
N LEU A 165 24.50 -15.66 -10.56
CA LEU A 165 25.08 -16.94 -10.12
C LEU A 165 24.72 -18.07 -11.08
N ARG A 166 23.49 -18.13 -11.58
CA ARG A 166 23.07 -19.11 -12.60
C ARG A 166 23.81 -18.91 -13.93
N GLN A 167 24.05 -17.68 -14.36
CA GLN A 167 24.87 -17.41 -15.55
C GLN A 167 26.32 -17.90 -15.41
N LEU A 168 26.87 -17.89 -14.18
CA LEU A 168 28.19 -18.44 -13.91
C LEU A 168 28.19 -19.97 -13.89
N ARG A 169 27.12 -20.55 -13.34
CA ARG A 169 26.89 -22.00 -13.25
C ARG A 169 25.41 -22.26 -12.99
N ASP A 170 24.72 -22.96 -13.89
CA ASP A 170 23.27 -23.17 -13.78
C ASP A 170 22.87 -23.92 -12.48
N ASP A 171 23.55 -25.02 -12.17
CA ASP A 171 23.37 -25.81 -10.94
C ASP A 171 24.61 -25.69 -10.05
N PHE A 172 24.49 -24.87 -8.99
CA PHE A 172 25.57 -24.61 -8.02
C PHE A 172 25.24 -25.17 -6.63
N THR A 173 26.26 -25.69 -5.96
CA THR A 173 26.22 -26.03 -4.52
C THR A 173 26.54 -24.80 -3.67
N PHE A 174 26.29 -24.86 -2.36
CA PHE A 174 26.69 -23.78 -1.45
C PHE A 174 28.20 -23.46 -1.53
N SER A 175 29.04 -24.49 -1.62
CA SER A 175 30.49 -24.31 -1.81
C SER A 175 30.82 -23.56 -3.09
N ASP A 176 30.12 -23.86 -4.19
CA ASP A 176 30.30 -23.15 -5.45
C ASP A 176 29.97 -21.66 -5.30
N ILE A 177 28.90 -21.30 -4.56
CA ILE A 177 28.57 -19.89 -4.27
C ILE A 177 29.75 -19.19 -3.60
N ILE A 178 30.31 -19.77 -2.52
CA ILE A 178 31.43 -19.18 -1.78
C ILE A 178 32.62 -18.90 -2.71
N TYR A 179 32.96 -19.83 -3.59
CA TYR A 179 34.03 -19.63 -4.57
C TYR A 179 33.67 -18.66 -5.70
N MET A 180 32.38 -18.51 -6.01
CA MET A 180 31.89 -17.59 -7.03
C MET A 180 31.67 -16.17 -6.50
N VAL A 181 31.58 -15.91 -5.19
CA VAL A 181 31.35 -14.57 -4.62
C VAL A 181 32.26 -13.50 -5.26
N PRO A 182 33.60 -13.67 -5.36
CA PRO A 182 34.45 -12.64 -5.95
C PRO A 182 34.14 -12.39 -7.44
N LYS A 183 33.71 -13.42 -8.17
CA LYS A 183 33.28 -13.30 -9.58
C LYS A 183 31.91 -12.64 -9.68
N ALA A 184 30.95 -13.01 -8.84
CA ALA A 184 29.63 -12.41 -8.79
C ALA A 184 29.73 -10.90 -8.46
N VAL A 185 30.57 -10.51 -7.49
CA VAL A 185 30.82 -9.09 -7.16
C VAL A 185 31.42 -8.33 -8.34
N ARG A 186 32.35 -8.93 -9.10
CA ARG A 186 32.91 -8.32 -10.32
C ARG A 186 31.91 -8.23 -11.46
N TYR A 187 31.11 -9.27 -11.67
CA TYR A 187 30.05 -9.29 -12.69
C TYR A 187 28.99 -8.25 -12.40
N MET A 188 28.55 -8.18 -11.13
CA MET A 188 27.73 -7.10 -10.62
C MET A 188 28.39 -5.76 -10.97
N SER A 189 29.59 -5.48 -10.47
CA SER A 189 30.28 -4.21 -10.72
C SER A 189 30.49 -3.86 -12.21
N GLY A 190 30.72 -4.85 -13.07
CA GLY A 190 30.94 -4.67 -14.52
C GLY A 190 29.66 -4.58 -15.35
N ALA A 191 28.61 -5.34 -15.01
CA ALA A 191 27.26 -5.18 -15.58
C ALA A 191 26.56 -3.90 -15.08
N PHE A 192 27.05 -3.35 -13.95
CA PHE A 192 26.70 -2.03 -13.44
C PHE A 192 27.55 -0.89 -14.06
N GLY A 193 28.53 -1.21 -14.91
CA GLY A 193 29.18 -0.26 -15.79
C GLY A 193 28.31 0.00 -17.02
N VAL A 194 27.82 1.24 -17.16
CA VAL A 194 26.94 1.80 -18.22
C VAL A 194 26.98 1.00 -19.54
N LEU A 195 26.01 0.12 -19.75
CA LEU A 195 25.68 -0.37 -21.09
C LEU A 195 24.85 0.70 -21.80
N SER A 196 25.13 0.92 -23.08
CA SER A 196 24.38 1.85 -23.91
C SER A 196 22.93 1.41 -24.10
N ILE A 197 22.04 2.36 -24.44
CA ILE A 197 20.60 2.11 -24.67
C ILE A 197 20.40 1.06 -25.78
N GLU A 198 21.29 1.03 -26.78
CA GLU A 198 21.28 0.09 -27.90
C GLU A 198 21.67 -1.35 -27.49
N GLU A 199 22.55 -1.51 -26.49
CA GLU A 199 22.92 -2.82 -25.94
C GLU A 199 21.85 -3.36 -24.97
N GLN A 200 21.07 -2.48 -24.34
CA GLN A 200 19.91 -2.84 -23.50
C GLN A 200 18.73 -3.37 -24.31
N GLY A 201 18.50 -2.83 -25.51
CA GLY A 201 17.41 -3.27 -26.41
C GLY A 201 17.64 -4.65 -27.04
N ASN A 202 18.89 -5.09 -27.19
CA ASN A 202 19.24 -6.30 -27.95
C ASN A 202 19.49 -7.56 -27.08
N LYS A 203 19.52 -7.48 -25.74
CA LYS A 203 19.60 -8.66 -24.84
C LYS A 203 18.23 -9.24 -24.46
N THR A 204 17.18 -8.87 -25.19
CA THR A 204 15.78 -9.25 -24.95
C THR A 204 15.46 -10.65 -25.46
N THR A 205 15.72 -11.67 -24.64
CA THR A 205 14.89 -12.89 -24.66
C THR A 205 14.76 -13.57 -23.29
N ALA A 206 15.75 -13.44 -22.39
CA ALA A 206 15.65 -13.90 -21.00
C ALA A 206 16.71 -13.19 -20.14
N GLY A 207 16.29 -12.33 -19.20
CA GLY A 207 17.21 -11.69 -18.27
C GLY A 207 16.60 -10.48 -17.56
N TYR A 208 16.81 -10.41 -16.24
CA TYR A 208 16.32 -9.35 -15.37
C TYR A 208 16.91 -7.96 -15.75
N HIS A 209 16.15 -6.88 -15.56
CA HIS A 209 16.56 -5.52 -15.94
C HIS A 209 17.31 -4.81 -14.78
N HIS A 210 18.52 -4.29 -15.03
CA HIS A 210 19.33 -3.63 -14.00
C HIS A 210 18.97 -2.14 -13.83
N THR A 211 17.88 -1.83 -13.12
CA THR A 211 17.54 -0.45 -12.73
C THR A 211 18.18 -0.04 -11.41
N TYR A 212 18.46 -0.95 -10.48
CA TYR A 212 18.91 -0.68 -9.09
C TYR A 212 19.98 0.40 -8.92
N PHE A 213 21.04 0.37 -9.72
CA PHE A 213 22.21 1.24 -9.55
C PHE A 213 22.27 2.40 -10.55
N LYS A 214 21.17 2.70 -11.26
CA LYS A 214 21.02 3.98 -11.96
C LYS A 214 20.87 5.08 -10.90
N SER A 215 22.01 5.53 -10.37
CA SER A 215 22.14 6.65 -9.42
C SER A 215 22.24 8.01 -10.13
N GLN A 216 22.36 8.00 -11.46
CA GLN A 216 22.42 9.22 -12.26
C GLN A 216 21.08 9.96 -12.14
N GLY A 217 21.12 11.14 -11.51
CA GLY A 217 19.96 12.02 -11.34
C GLY A 217 19.15 11.83 -10.06
N LEU A 218 19.57 10.97 -9.12
CA LEU A 218 18.85 10.78 -7.86
C LEU A 218 19.07 11.97 -6.91
N ASP A 219 17.99 12.61 -6.48
CA ASP A 219 18.03 13.65 -5.44
C ASP A 219 18.06 13.01 -4.04
N ILE A 220 19.27 12.74 -3.55
CA ILE A 220 19.48 12.15 -2.22
C ILE A 220 18.95 13.08 -1.12
N ALA A 221 19.06 14.40 -1.30
CA ALA A 221 18.62 15.35 -0.29
C ALA A 221 17.10 15.31 -0.13
N ALA A 222 16.35 15.23 -1.24
CA ALA A 222 14.90 15.06 -1.20
C ALA A 222 14.47 13.75 -0.50
N LEU A 223 15.24 12.67 -0.64
CA LEU A 223 14.98 11.38 0.02
C LEU A 223 15.30 11.37 1.52
N MET A 224 15.88 12.44 2.05
CA MET A 224 16.10 12.66 3.49
C MET A 224 15.07 13.63 4.09
N VAL A 225 14.15 14.18 3.30
CA VAL A 225 13.09 15.06 3.78
C VAL A 225 11.87 14.22 4.17
N TYR A 226 11.58 14.19 5.47
CA TYR A 226 10.46 13.44 6.03
C TYR A 226 9.30 14.37 6.40
N PRO A 227 8.05 13.97 6.10
CA PRO A 227 6.90 14.81 6.39
C PRO A 227 6.55 14.85 7.88
N GLY A 228 6.05 16.01 8.33
CA GLY A 228 5.49 16.23 9.65
C GLY A 228 4.08 15.64 9.80
N ASP A 229 3.60 15.56 11.03
CA ASP A 229 2.28 14.96 11.33
C ASP A 229 1.11 15.74 10.69
N THR A 230 1.23 17.08 10.60
CA THR A 230 0.24 17.91 9.92
C THR A 230 0.19 17.64 8.43
N GLU A 231 1.35 17.51 7.77
CA GLU A 231 1.43 17.19 6.35
C GLU A 231 0.84 15.79 6.07
N ILE A 232 1.09 14.83 6.97
CA ILE A 232 0.51 13.48 6.87
C ILE A 232 -1.01 13.53 7.05
N SER A 233 -1.52 14.33 7.99
CA SER A 233 -2.96 14.54 8.16
C SER A 233 -3.60 15.15 6.91
N ASP A 234 -2.98 16.18 6.34
CA ASP A 234 -3.47 16.82 5.11
C ASP A 234 -3.43 15.84 3.93
N ALA A 235 -2.38 15.01 3.85
CA ALA A 235 -2.27 13.96 2.84
C ALA A 235 -3.33 12.86 3.02
N PHE A 236 -3.72 12.55 4.26
CA PHE A 236 -4.81 11.62 4.56
C PHE A 236 -6.16 12.15 4.06
N ASP A 237 -6.47 13.42 4.35
CA ASP A 237 -7.70 14.06 3.89
C ASP A 237 -7.76 14.14 2.36
N ALA A 238 -6.65 14.53 1.73
CA ALA A 238 -6.52 14.57 0.27
C ALA A 238 -6.68 13.17 -0.35
N ALA A 239 -5.99 12.17 0.18
CA ALA A 239 -6.06 10.79 -0.29
C ALA A 239 -7.47 10.19 -0.17
N THR A 240 -8.19 10.53 0.91
CA THR A 240 -9.56 10.07 1.16
C THR A 240 -10.53 10.72 0.18
N THR A 241 -10.39 12.03 -0.06
CA THR A 241 -11.18 12.77 -1.06
C THR A 241 -10.95 12.24 -2.48
N GLU A 242 -9.69 11.96 -2.84
CA GLU A 242 -9.34 11.36 -4.13
C GLU A 242 -9.92 9.94 -4.28
N ALA A 243 -9.80 9.11 -3.24
CA ALA A 243 -10.38 7.76 -3.23
C ALA A 243 -11.90 7.80 -3.38
N GLU A 244 -12.58 8.72 -2.69
CA GLU A 244 -14.03 8.93 -2.83
C GLU A 244 -14.40 9.28 -4.27
N GLY A 245 -13.67 10.22 -4.91
CA GLY A 245 -13.90 10.58 -6.30
C GLY A 245 -13.76 9.40 -7.26
N LEU A 246 -12.73 8.58 -7.07
CA LEU A 246 -12.50 7.36 -7.88
C LEU A 246 -13.58 6.31 -7.67
N LEU A 247 -14.02 6.10 -6.42
CA LEU A 247 -15.08 5.16 -6.07
C LEU A 247 -16.43 5.62 -6.61
N SER A 248 -16.75 6.91 -6.50
CA SER A 248 -17.96 7.50 -7.05
C SER A 248 -18.01 7.37 -8.57
N ALA A 249 -16.86 7.51 -9.25
CA ALA A 249 -16.78 7.34 -10.70
C ALA A 249 -17.18 5.93 -11.15
N VAL A 250 -17.00 4.91 -10.31
CA VAL A 250 -17.40 3.52 -10.58
C VAL A 250 -18.72 3.11 -9.93
N GLY A 251 -19.48 4.05 -9.35
CA GLY A 251 -20.78 3.80 -8.73
C GLY A 251 -20.74 3.32 -7.27
N ILE A 252 -19.58 3.41 -6.59
CA ILE A 252 -19.44 3.02 -5.18
C ILE A 252 -19.57 4.26 -4.28
N ASN A 253 -20.58 4.27 -3.41
CA ASN A 253 -20.73 5.30 -2.39
C ASN A 253 -19.84 5.01 -1.17
N ALA A 254 -18.63 5.59 -1.16
CA ALA A 254 -17.62 5.38 -0.14
C ALA A 254 -18.04 5.93 1.24
N MET A 255 -18.62 7.13 1.28
CA MET A 255 -18.99 7.81 2.53
C MET A 255 -19.97 7.00 3.38
N LYS A 256 -20.96 6.36 2.74
CA LYS A 256 -21.88 5.46 3.42
C LYS A 256 -21.16 4.25 4.03
N LEU A 257 -20.17 3.70 3.33
CA LEU A 257 -19.45 2.50 3.75
C LEU A 257 -18.46 2.79 4.88
N TRP A 258 -17.73 3.90 4.81
CA TRP A 258 -16.81 4.32 5.86
C TRP A 258 -17.56 4.64 7.16
N SER A 259 -18.70 5.34 7.08
CA SER A 259 -19.56 5.62 8.25
C SER A 259 -20.05 4.32 8.94
N GLN A 260 -20.30 3.26 8.16
CA GLN A 260 -20.71 1.96 8.69
C GLN A 260 -19.54 1.20 9.34
N MET A 261 -18.33 1.31 8.79
CA MET A 261 -17.12 0.72 9.38
C MET A 261 -16.77 1.35 10.74
N GLU A 262 -16.95 2.66 10.88
CA GLU A 262 -16.72 3.38 12.15
C GLU A 262 -17.69 2.92 13.26
N SER A 263 -18.95 2.63 12.90
CA SER A 263 -19.97 2.20 13.87
C SER A 263 -19.68 0.84 14.54
N ILE A 264 -18.93 -0.04 13.86
CA ILE A 264 -18.60 -1.39 14.36
C ILE A 264 -17.45 -1.34 15.39
N GLN A 265 -16.64 -0.28 15.40
CA GLN A 265 -15.46 -0.17 16.27
C GLN A 265 -15.71 0.53 17.62
N THR A 266 -16.95 0.91 17.96
CA THR A 266 -17.25 1.48 19.29
C THR A 266 -17.58 0.36 20.29
N PRO A 267 -16.74 0.09 21.32
CA PRO A 267 -17.14 -0.80 22.41
C PRO A 267 -18.20 -0.05 23.23
N THR A 268 -19.39 -0.63 23.32
CA THR A 268 -20.44 -0.12 24.20
C THR A 268 -19.98 -0.30 25.65
N THR A 269 -19.42 0.74 26.24
CA THR A 269 -19.15 0.78 27.68
C THR A 269 -20.46 1.12 28.38
N SER A 270 -21.25 0.11 28.77
CA SER A 270 -22.32 0.31 29.76
C SER A 270 -21.84 -0.15 31.12
N SER A 271 -21.39 0.82 31.91
CA SER A 271 -21.13 0.67 33.35
C SER A 271 -22.46 0.47 34.10
N SER A 272 -22.64 -0.70 34.71
CA SER A 272 -23.48 -0.85 35.90
C SER A 272 -23.04 -2.07 36.70
N GLU A 273 -22.26 -1.83 37.75
CA GLU A 273 -22.01 -2.82 38.79
C GLU A 273 -23.25 -2.95 39.69
N THR A 274 -23.70 -4.18 39.92
CA THR A 274 -24.28 -4.58 41.21
C THR A 274 -23.81 -6.00 41.55
N PRO A 275 -23.47 -6.31 42.82
CA PRO A 275 -22.77 -7.55 43.17
C PRO A 275 -23.77 -8.63 43.58
N ARG A 276 -23.77 -9.78 42.88
CA ARG A 276 -24.27 -11.05 43.44
C ARG A 276 -23.50 -12.24 42.88
N GLU A 277 -22.99 -13.02 43.83
CA GLU A 277 -22.44 -14.36 43.69
C GLU A 277 -23.44 -15.30 43.01
N ASP A 278 -23.04 -16.03 41.96
CA ASP A 278 -23.13 -17.50 41.95
C ASP A 278 -22.33 -18.11 40.77
N LEU A 279 -21.93 -19.36 40.97
CA LEU A 279 -20.85 -20.12 40.35
C LEU A 279 -21.03 -20.48 38.86
N GLY A 280 -19.94 -20.36 38.07
CA GLY A 280 -19.92 -20.88 36.69
C GLY A 280 -18.64 -20.65 35.85
N ASN A 281 -17.48 -21.12 36.31
CA ASN A 281 -16.29 -21.51 35.53
C ASN A 281 -15.99 -20.77 34.19
N THR A 282 -15.37 -19.57 34.27
CA THR A 282 -14.60 -18.97 33.17
C THR A 282 -13.12 -19.33 33.31
N LYS A 283 -12.61 -20.22 32.46
CA LYS A 283 -11.18 -20.56 32.37
C LYS A 283 -10.58 -20.27 30.99
N GLY A 284 -11.23 -19.44 30.18
CA GLY A 284 -10.85 -19.20 28.78
C GLY A 284 -10.23 -17.84 28.47
N ASP A 285 -10.52 -16.79 29.24
CA ASP A 285 -10.23 -15.40 28.82
C ASP A 285 -8.99 -14.79 29.51
N ASP A 286 -8.77 -15.12 30.78
CA ASP A 286 -7.56 -14.71 31.52
C ASP A 286 -6.27 -15.34 30.95
N GLY A 287 -6.39 -16.45 30.23
CA GLY A 287 -5.25 -17.11 29.56
C GLY A 287 -4.81 -16.38 28.30
N LEU A 288 -5.76 -15.87 27.50
CA LEU A 288 -5.49 -15.16 26.25
C LEU A 288 -4.91 -13.78 26.49
N ILE A 289 -5.42 -13.04 27.48
CA ILE A 289 -4.88 -11.71 27.84
C ILE A 289 -3.44 -11.84 28.35
N LYS A 290 -3.17 -12.88 29.15
CA LYS A 290 -1.84 -13.13 29.69
C LYS A 290 -0.84 -13.62 28.63
N GLU A 291 -1.29 -14.44 27.69
CA GLU A 291 -0.49 -14.88 26.54
C GLU A 291 -0.13 -13.71 25.62
N VAL A 292 -1.04 -12.75 25.42
CA VAL A 292 -0.79 -11.52 24.65
C VAL A 292 0.20 -10.59 25.37
N GLU A 293 0.05 -10.37 26.67
CA GLU A 293 0.98 -9.55 27.47
C GLU A 293 2.39 -10.17 27.55
N ASP A 294 2.48 -11.49 27.72
CA ASP A 294 3.75 -12.24 27.75
C ASP A 294 4.47 -12.18 26.39
N ASN A 295 3.72 -12.26 25.28
CA ASN A 295 4.26 -12.12 23.92
C ASN A 295 4.78 -10.70 23.64
N GLN A 296 4.09 -9.66 24.14
CA GLN A 296 4.57 -8.27 24.02
C GLN A 296 5.84 -8.00 24.86
N LEU A 297 5.92 -8.59 26.06
CA LEU A 297 7.09 -8.48 26.91
C LEU A 297 8.29 -9.21 26.28
N SER A 298 8.05 -10.37 25.67
CA SER A 298 9.04 -11.18 24.96
C SER A 298 9.61 -10.45 23.73
N ALA A 299 8.76 -9.87 22.88
CA ALA A 299 9.18 -9.10 21.72
C ALA A 299 10.04 -7.88 22.10
N ARG A 300 9.63 -7.13 23.15
CA ARG A 300 10.41 -5.99 23.66
C ARG A 300 11.74 -6.40 24.29
N ALA A 301 11.81 -7.58 24.93
CA ALA A 301 13.04 -8.14 25.48
C ALA A 301 14.01 -8.55 24.36
N LEU A 302 13.52 -9.23 23.32
CA LEU A 302 14.31 -9.63 22.14
C LEU A 302 14.85 -8.43 21.35
N ILE A 303 14.08 -7.33 21.24
CA ILE A 303 14.54 -6.07 20.65
C ILE A 303 15.69 -5.46 21.47
N ARG A 304 15.63 -5.52 22.81
CA ARG A 304 16.72 -5.04 23.68
C ARG A 304 17.96 -5.92 23.57
N GLU A 305 17.78 -7.24 23.50
CA GLU A 305 18.87 -8.20 23.39
C GLU A 305 19.58 -8.11 22.03
N ARG A 306 18.84 -7.88 20.93
CA ARG A 306 19.40 -7.59 19.60
C ARG A 306 20.25 -6.32 19.55
N ASN A 307 19.86 -5.28 20.29
CA ASN A 307 20.64 -4.04 20.39
C ASN A 307 21.91 -4.19 21.24
N SER A 308 22.08 -5.32 21.94
CA SER A 308 23.19 -5.56 22.86
C SER A 308 23.95 -6.89 22.66
N GLY A 309 23.63 -7.70 21.64
CA GLY A 309 24.22 -9.03 21.41
C GLY A 309 24.38 -9.44 19.93
N PRO A 310 25.01 -10.61 19.64
CA PRO A 310 25.29 -11.08 18.28
C PRO A 310 24.05 -11.67 17.57
N LEU A 311 24.16 -11.83 16.25
CA LEU A 311 23.08 -12.28 15.33
C LEU A 311 22.43 -13.61 15.74
N LEU A 312 21.09 -13.65 15.75
CA LEU A 312 20.26 -14.81 16.13
C LEU A 312 20.19 -15.89 15.02
N SER A 313 19.78 -17.11 15.41
CA SER A 313 19.56 -18.23 14.49
C SER A 313 18.35 -17.99 13.56
N ALA A 314 18.31 -18.65 12.39
CA ALA A 314 17.25 -18.45 11.39
C ALA A 314 15.83 -18.66 11.93
N CYS A 315 15.63 -19.65 12.82
CA CYS A 315 14.33 -19.91 13.45
C CYS A 315 13.90 -18.78 14.40
N ALA A 316 14.86 -18.21 15.14
CA ALA A 316 14.61 -17.07 16.03
C ALA A 316 14.40 -15.75 15.25
N ASN A 317 14.91 -15.64 14.01
CA ASN A 317 14.62 -14.50 13.12
C ASN A 317 13.18 -14.56 12.58
N ASP A 318 12.70 -15.75 12.18
CA ASP A 318 11.32 -15.90 11.70
C ASP A 318 10.29 -15.61 12.81
N GLU A 319 10.58 -16.04 14.04
CA GLU A 319 9.76 -15.74 15.22
C GLU A 319 9.81 -14.24 15.59
N PHE A 320 11.00 -13.62 15.52
CA PHE A 320 11.17 -12.18 15.71
C PHE A 320 10.43 -11.36 14.65
N ASP A 321 10.50 -11.74 13.37
CA ASP A 321 9.83 -11.04 12.28
C ASP A 321 8.31 -11.17 12.41
N SER A 322 7.79 -12.34 12.78
CA SER A 322 6.36 -12.56 13.06
C SER A 322 5.87 -11.69 14.23
N LEU A 323 6.62 -11.66 15.34
CA LEU A 323 6.27 -10.86 16.52
C LEU A 323 6.41 -9.35 16.27
N THR A 324 7.42 -8.94 15.49
CA THR A 324 7.61 -7.54 15.10
C THR A 324 6.50 -7.08 14.17
N VAL A 325 6.09 -7.91 13.21
CA VAL A 325 4.93 -7.63 12.33
C VAL A 325 3.64 -7.50 13.15
N GLY A 326 3.44 -8.34 14.17
CA GLY A 326 2.30 -8.23 15.10
C GLY A 326 2.31 -6.93 15.92
N LEU A 327 3.46 -6.56 16.48
CA LEU A 327 3.64 -5.34 17.27
C LEU A 327 3.45 -4.08 16.42
N VAL A 328 3.98 -4.11 15.20
CA VAL A 328 3.84 -3.06 14.20
C VAL A 328 2.39 -2.95 13.73
N ALA A 329 1.67 -4.06 13.52
CA ALA A 329 0.24 -4.05 13.17
C ALA A 329 -0.64 -3.44 14.26
N GLU A 330 -0.30 -3.63 15.54
CA GLU A 330 -1.00 -3.03 16.68
C GLU A 330 -0.70 -1.52 16.81
N GLU A 331 0.55 -1.12 16.57
CA GLU A 331 0.98 0.30 16.53
C GLU A 331 0.38 1.04 15.32
N ILE A 332 0.23 0.36 14.17
CA ILE A 332 -0.53 0.82 13.00
C ILE A 332 -1.99 1.04 13.37
N SER A 333 -2.64 0.09 14.06
CA SER A 333 -4.04 0.23 14.46
C SER A 333 -4.24 1.46 15.35
N GLY A 334 -3.32 1.70 16.28
CA GLY A 334 -3.31 2.91 17.12
C GLY A 334 -3.05 4.21 16.35
N CYS A 335 -2.11 4.22 15.40
CA CYS A 335 -1.82 5.40 14.57
C CYS A 335 -2.94 5.68 13.56
N VAL A 336 -3.44 4.66 12.87
CA VAL A 336 -4.56 4.77 11.93
C VAL A 336 -5.83 5.20 12.66
N ALA A 337 -6.09 4.70 13.88
CA ALA A 337 -7.21 5.17 14.71
C ALA A 337 -7.07 6.62 15.22
N MET A 338 -5.86 7.22 15.18
CA MET A 338 -5.68 8.66 15.42
C MET A 338 -6.05 9.52 14.21
N TYR A 339 -5.94 8.97 13.00
CA TYR A 339 -6.24 9.68 11.75
C TYR A 339 -7.61 9.34 11.16
N ILE A 340 -8.26 8.25 11.60
CA ILE A 340 -9.71 8.06 11.42
C ILE A 340 -10.43 9.12 12.27
N PRO A 341 -11.26 10.01 11.70
CA PRO A 341 -11.92 11.04 12.47
C PRO A 341 -12.76 10.41 13.57
N ARG A 342 -12.40 10.62 14.84
CA ARG A 342 -13.37 10.50 15.95
C ARG A 342 -14.34 11.67 15.82
N SER A 343 -15.26 11.58 14.86
CA SER A 343 -16.21 12.63 14.51
C SER A 343 -17.37 12.71 15.51
N GLY A 344 -17.05 12.86 16.80
CA GLY A 344 -17.99 13.24 17.84
C GLY A 344 -18.06 14.76 18.09
N SER A 345 -17.16 15.56 17.53
CA SER A 345 -17.06 17.00 17.88
C SER A 345 -17.31 17.99 16.74
N LEU A 346 -17.25 17.58 15.47
CA LEU A 346 -17.41 18.52 14.34
C LEU A 346 -18.84 18.55 13.75
N LEU A 347 -19.64 17.49 13.94
CA LEU A 347 -21.06 17.49 13.53
C LEU A 347 -21.95 18.35 14.44
N SER A 348 -21.54 18.58 15.69
CA SER A 348 -22.28 19.43 16.67
C SER A 348 -22.14 20.93 16.35
N ALA A 349 -20.99 21.36 15.85
CA ALA A 349 -20.74 22.78 15.52
C ALA A 349 -21.40 23.22 14.20
N ALA A 350 -21.62 22.29 13.25
CA ALA A 350 -22.30 22.60 11.99
C ALA A 350 -23.84 22.60 12.09
N LEU A 351 -24.41 21.91 13.08
CA LEU A 351 -25.87 21.79 13.28
C LEU A 351 -26.46 22.75 14.33
N THR A 352 -25.64 23.54 15.04
CA THR A 352 -26.11 24.53 16.02
C THR A 352 -26.10 25.98 15.51
N CYS A 353 -25.52 26.27 14.33
CA CYS A 353 -25.54 27.62 13.75
C CYS A 353 -26.78 27.94 12.90
N ASN A 354 -27.81 27.07 12.87
CA ASN A 354 -28.99 27.30 12.06
C ASN A 354 -30.31 26.94 12.77
N ALA A 355 -30.53 27.48 13.96
CA ALA A 355 -31.87 27.62 14.55
C ALA A 355 -31.83 28.58 15.75
N HIS A 356 -32.01 29.88 15.52
CA HIS A 356 -32.78 30.83 16.36
C HIS A 356 -32.79 32.23 15.70
N SER A 357 -33.84 32.52 14.94
CA SER A 357 -34.42 33.88 14.86
C SER A 357 -35.44 34.01 16.02
N PRO A 358 -35.68 35.18 16.64
CA PRO A 358 -36.48 36.23 15.98
C PRO A 358 -36.27 37.70 16.43
N GLY A 359 -36.56 38.62 15.49
CA GLY A 359 -37.32 39.87 15.73
C GLY A 359 -36.59 41.08 16.32
N VAL A 360 -36.62 42.22 15.62
CA VAL A 360 -37.40 43.42 16.00
C VAL A 360 -37.34 44.48 14.89
N ASN A 361 -38.50 45.10 14.70
CA ASN A 361 -38.96 46.12 13.76
C ASN A 361 -38.09 47.36 13.48
N SER A 362 -38.26 47.85 12.24
CA SER A 362 -38.50 49.24 11.81
C SER A 362 -37.50 50.35 12.16
N LEU A 363 -37.02 51.07 11.13
CA LEU A 363 -37.43 52.46 10.81
C LEU A 363 -36.59 53.04 9.63
N ILE A 364 -37.28 53.36 8.54
CA ILE A 364 -37.26 54.62 7.77
C ILE A 364 -35.87 55.29 7.49
N HIS A 365 -35.43 55.21 6.21
CA HIS A 365 -35.00 56.27 5.26
C HIS A 365 -34.45 57.65 5.76
N PRO A 366 -33.79 58.50 4.92
CA PRO A 366 -33.16 58.29 3.59
C PRO A 366 -31.89 59.16 3.27
N THR A 367 -31.35 58.93 2.06
CA THR A 367 -30.79 59.91 1.08
C THR A 367 -29.32 60.35 1.08
N THR A 368 -28.78 60.33 -0.16
CA THR A 368 -27.78 61.24 -0.80
C THR A 368 -26.31 61.07 -0.37
N ILE A 369 -25.30 61.02 -1.25
CA ILE A 369 -25.10 61.34 -2.68
C ILE A 369 -24.31 60.19 -3.32
#